data_AF-A0A839WBD1-F1
#
_entry.id   AF-A0A839WBD1-F1
#
_cell.length_a   1.000
_cell.length_b   1.000
_cell.length_c   1.000
_cell.angle_alpha   90.00
_cell.angle_beta   90.00
_cell.angle_gamma   90.00
#
_symmetry.space_group_name_H-M   'P 1'
#
loop_
_entity.id
_entity.type
_entity.pdbx_description
1 polymer ?
#
loop_
_entity_poly.entity_id
_entity_poly.type
_entity_poly.pdbx_seq_one_letter_code
_entity_poly.pdbx_strand_id
1 'polypeptide(L)'
;MTGQAERRGVGITVERQRIDNPWVDARWRVTGALPALPDRAPWTVLAQDGERTGYYAGAAEIVLHPGETENYVENLKGGHPMLYVILRRCAEEPGLRLLAVTVDPGEVDAHSDAGDDLIEAIPLPPDLAAWMRDFVARHHTERPFYKRQRDRADPEALARRAPVAQSGKDRRHG
;
A
#
# COMPACT_ATOMS: atom_id res chain seq x y z
N MET A 1 19.36 -17.42 -5.79
CA MET A 1 18.15 -18.12 -5.32
C MET A 1 16.98 -17.19 -5.55
N THR A 2 16.13 -17.46 -6.54
CA THR A 2 14.85 -16.76 -6.67
C THR A 2 13.98 -17.22 -5.50
N GLY A 3 13.64 -16.32 -4.58
CA GLY A 3 12.69 -16.65 -3.53
C GLY A 3 11.35 -17.06 -4.14
N GLN A 4 10.64 -17.99 -3.51
CA GLN A 4 9.28 -18.33 -3.92
C GLN A 4 8.30 -17.39 -3.21
N ALA A 5 7.18 -17.07 -3.87
CA ALA A 5 6.08 -16.35 -3.23
C ALA A 5 5.40 -17.23 -2.17
N GLU A 6 4.95 -16.63 -1.08
CA GLU A 6 4.19 -17.32 -0.03
C GLU A 6 2.76 -16.81 0.04
N ARG A 7 1.85 -17.67 0.47
CA ARG A 7 0.41 -17.41 0.45
C ARG A 7 -0.23 -17.85 1.75
N ARG A 8 -1.16 -17.05 2.27
CA ARG A 8 -2.02 -17.43 3.39
C ARG A 8 -3.44 -16.93 3.20
N GLY A 9 -4.40 -17.80 3.52
CA GLY A 9 -5.81 -17.44 3.58
C GLY A 9 -6.14 -16.65 4.84
N VAL A 10 -7.04 -15.68 4.71
CA VAL A 10 -7.58 -14.90 5.81
C VAL A 10 -9.08 -14.70 5.62
N GLY A 11 -9.84 -14.84 6.69
CA GLY A 11 -11.28 -14.57 6.69
C GLY A 11 -11.54 -13.13 7.13
N ILE A 12 -12.44 -12.42 6.47
CA ILE A 12 -12.74 -11.01 6.82
C ILE A 12 -14.12 -10.89 7.43
N THR A 13 -14.22 -10.12 8.52
CA THR A 13 -15.50 -9.71 9.09
C THR A 13 -15.72 -8.23 8.94
N VAL A 14 -16.96 -7.85 8.66
CA VAL A 14 -17.37 -6.46 8.46
C VAL A 14 -18.64 -6.18 9.24
N GLU A 15 -18.87 -4.91 9.56
CA GLU A 15 -20.10 -4.41 10.16
C GLU A 15 -20.75 -3.39 9.22
N ARG A 16 -22.04 -3.57 8.97
CA ARG A 16 -22.94 -2.56 8.40
C ARG A 16 -23.70 -1.92 9.55
N GLN A 17 -23.56 -0.61 9.70
CA GLN A 17 -24.36 0.17 10.62
C GLN A 17 -25.29 1.08 9.81
N ARG A 18 -26.61 0.93 9.97
CA ARG A 18 -27.59 1.89 9.45
C ARG A 18 -27.37 3.23 10.14
N ILE A 19 -27.43 4.29 9.35
CA ILE A 19 -27.27 5.66 9.84
C ILE A 19 -28.44 6.50 9.35
N ASP A 20 -28.91 7.39 10.21
CA ASP A 20 -29.95 8.36 9.85
C ASP A 20 -29.29 9.53 9.09
N ASN A 21 -29.12 9.36 7.78
CA ASN A 21 -28.52 10.35 6.89
C ASN A 21 -29.22 10.33 5.52
N PRO A 22 -29.65 11.50 4.97
CA PRO A 22 -30.32 11.57 3.67
C PRO A 22 -29.50 11.11 2.45
N TRP A 23 -28.18 10.97 2.59
CA TRP A 23 -27.25 10.74 1.48
C TRP A 23 -26.53 9.39 1.54
N VAL A 24 -26.54 8.72 2.69
CA VAL A 24 -25.79 7.49 2.92
C VAL A 24 -26.62 6.54 3.77
N ASP A 25 -27.01 5.40 3.18
CA ASP A 25 -27.93 4.47 3.84
C ASP A 25 -27.27 3.64 4.95
N ALA A 26 -25.94 3.50 4.91
CA ALA A 26 -25.18 2.76 5.90
C ALA A 26 -23.70 3.17 5.94
N ARG A 27 -23.13 3.09 7.14
CA ARG A 27 -21.69 3.08 7.36
C ARG A 27 -21.19 1.64 7.37
N TRP A 28 -20.13 1.38 6.63
CA TRP A 28 -19.42 0.11 6.65
C TRP A 28 -18.11 0.25 7.42
N ARG A 29 -17.71 -0.82 8.12
CA ARG A 29 -16.39 -0.95 8.76
C ARG A 29 -15.89 -2.37 8.68
N VAL A 30 -14.58 -2.54 8.55
CA VAL A 30 -13.93 -3.84 8.74
C VAL A 30 -13.72 -4.05 10.24
N THR A 31 -14.23 -5.16 10.77
CA THR A 31 -14.20 -5.43 12.21
C THR A 31 -13.11 -6.41 12.61
N GLY A 32 -12.57 -7.18 11.67
CA GLY A 32 -11.51 -8.12 11.98
C GLY A 32 -11.05 -8.98 10.81
N ALA A 33 -9.91 -9.63 11.06
CA ALA A 33 -9.33 -10.66 10.21
C ALA A 33 -9.19 -11.95 11.04
N LEU A 34 -9.78 -13.02 10.53
CA LEU A 34 -9.78 -14.34 11.12
C LEU A 34 -8.63 -15.16 10.54
N PRO A 35 -7.71 -15.66 11.38
CA PRO A 35 -6.58 -16.47 10.92
C PRO A 35 -7.00 -17.86 10.43
N ALA A 36 -8.14 -18.38 10.91
CA ALA A 36 -8.76 -19.59 10.40
C ALA A 36 -9.97 -19.23 9.52
N LEU A 37 -10.05 -19.83 8.34
CA LEU A 37 -11.18 -19.66 7.44
C LEU A 37 -12.39 -20.42 7.99
N PRO A 38 -13.49 -19.74 8.34
CA PRO A 38 -14.70 -20.43 8.74
C PRO A 38 -15.32 -21.14 7.53
N ASP A 39 -15.91 -22.31 7.76
CA ASP A 39 -16.73 -23.00 6.76
C ASP A 39 -18.10 -22.30 6.62
N ARG A 40 -18.08 -21.12 6.01
CA ARG A 40 -19.23 -20.23 5.81
C ARG A 40 -19.14 -19.62 4.42
N ALA A 41 -20.29 -19.41 3.78
CA ALA A 41 -20.35 -18.69 2.52
C ALA A 41 -20.03 -17.19 2.74
N PRO A 42 -19.41 -16.50 1.76
CA PRO A 42 -19.28 -15.05 1.80
C PRO A 42 -20.61 -14.36 2.06
N TRP A 43 -20.56 -13.24 2.78
CA TRP A 43 -21.69 -12.42 3.21
C TRP A 43 -22.70 -13.12 4.14
N THR A 44 -22.28 -14.20 4.83
CA THR A 44 -23.07 -14.81 5.90
C THR A 44 -23.20 -13.84 7.09
N VAL A 45 -24.42 -13.62 7.58
CA VAL A 45 -24.68 -12.84 8.82
C VAL A 45 -24.11 -13.59 10.03
N LEU A 46 -23.29 -12.90 10.82
CA LEU A 46 -22.68 -13.43 12.06
C LEU A 46 -23.42 -12.96 13.31
N ALA A 47 -23.87 -11.71 13.30
CA ALA A 47 -24.60 -11.09 14.41
C ALA A 47 -25.47 -9.96 13.87
N GLN A 48 -26.58 -9.68 14.56
CA GLN A 48 -27.44 -8.55 14.25
C GLN A 48 -27.98 -7.97 15.56
N ASP A 49 -27.82 -6.66 15.73
CA ASP A 49 -28.28 -5.91 16.90
C ASP A 49 -28.82 -4.54 16.46
N GLY A 50 -30.15 -4.39 16.48
CA GLY A 50 -30.85 -3.18 16.06
C GLY A 50 -30.39 -2.68 14.69
N GLU A 51 -29.65 -1.57 14.69
CA GLU A 51 -29.14 -0.90 13.50
C GLU A 51 -27.80 -1.46 12.98
N ARG A 52 -27.22 -2.49 13.61
CA ARG A 52 -25.93 -3.09 13.24
C ARG A 52 -26.09 -4.53 12.79
N THR A 53 -25.45 -4.86 11.67
CA THR A 53 -25.32 -6.24 11.19
C THR A 53 -23.86 -6.55 10.92
N GLY A 54 -23.36 -7.58 11.60
CA GLY A 54 -22.04 -8.16 11.37
C GLY A 54 -22.10 -9.27 10.32
N TYR A 55 -21.17 -9.26 9.38
CA TYR A 55 -21.06 -10.25 8.30
C TYR A 55 -19.67 -10.89 8.29
N TYR A 56 -19.63 -12.15 7.86
CA TYR A 56 -18.43 -12.74 7.30
C TYR A 56 -18.36 -12.32 5.83
N ALA A 57 -17.50 -11.36 5.49
CA ALA A 57 -17.39 -10.84 4.12
C ALA A 57 -16.83 -11.88 3.13
N GLY A 58 -16.07 -12.86 3.64
CA GLY A 58 -15.50 -13.94 2.84
C GLY A 58 -14.04 -14.21 3.18
N ALA A 59 -13.43 -15.12 2.42
CA ALA A 59 -12.01 -15.41 2.48
C ALA A 59 -11.25 -14.67 1.37
N ALA A 60 -10.02 -14.27 1.66
CA ALA A 60 -9.07 -13.77 0.68
C ALA A 60 -7.70 -14.42 0.90
N GLU A 61 -6.85 -14.38 -0.12
CA GLU A 61 -5.47 -14.85 -0.04
C GLU A 61 -4.53 -13.64 0.00
N ILE A 62 -3.68 -13.58 1.02
CA ILE A 62 -2.56 -12.65 1.09
C ILE A 62 -1.37 -13.33 0.41
N VAL A 63 -0.74 -12.64 -0.54
CA VAL A 63 0.44 -13.14 -1.25
C VAL A 63 1.64 -12.25 -0.92
N LEU A 64 2.76 -12.87 -0.54
CA LEU A 64 4.03 -12.19 -0.34
C LEU A 64 4.99 -12.53 -1.48
N HIS A 65 5.50 -11.53 -2.16
CA HIS A 65 6.47 -11.64 -3.24
C HIS A 65 7.86 -11.17 -2.79
N PRO A 66 8.94 -11.91 -3.10
CA PRO A 66 10.30 -11.48 -2.72
C PRO A 66 10.71 -10.14 -3.32
N GLY A 67 10.12 -9.77 -4.47
CA GLY A 67 10.37 -8.50 -5.15
C GLY A 67 9.81 -7.27 -4.43
N GLU A 68 8.88 -7.47 -3.48
CA GLU A 68 8.12 -6.42 -2.79
C GLU A 68 8.49 -6.30 -1.30
N THR A 69 9.57 -6.98 -0.87
CA THR A 69 9.98 -7.02 0.55
C THR A 69 10.23 -5.64 1.15
N GLU A 70 10.56 -4.63 0.35
CA GLU A 70 10.72 -3.24 0.81
C GLU A 70 9.38 -2.66 1.32
N ASN A 71 8.26 -2.98 0.66
CA ASN A 71 6.93 -2.55 1.07
C ASN A 71 6.51 -3.21 2.39
N TYR A 72 6.81 -4.50 2.56
CA TYR A 72 6.53 -5.22 3.79
C TYR A 72 7.37 -4.71 4.96
N VAL A 73 8.63 -4.35 4.69
CA VAL A 73 9.51 -3.69 5.67
C VAL A 73 8.91 -2.34 6.07
N GLU A 74 8.42 -1.54 5.12
CA GLU A 74 7.74 -0.27 5.42
C GLU A 74 6.49 -0.47 6.27
N ASN A 75 5.64 -1.45 5.95
CA ASN A 75 4.45 -1.75 6.75
C ASN A 75 4.82 -2.23 8.17
N LEU A 76 5.94 -2.94 8.34
CA LEU A 76 6.44 -3.34 9.66
C LEU A 76 7.06 -2.19 10.45
N LYS A 77 7.50 -1.11 9.80
CA LYS A 77 8.10 0.05 10.49
C LYS A 77 7.04 0.73 11.37
N GLY A 78 7.49 1.25 12.51
CA GLY A 78 6.62 1.91 13.48
C GLY A 78 5.87 0.99 14.44
N GLY A 79 5.99 -0.34 14.31
CA GLY A 79 5.49 -1.30 15.30
C GLY A 79 3.97 -1.56 15.27
N HIS A 80 3.25 -0.92 14.35
CA HIS A 80 1.81 -1.09 14.15
C HIS A 80 1.53 -1.49 12.69
N PRO A 81 1.89 -2.72 12.29
CA PRO A 81 1.65 -3.17 10.93
C PRO A 81 0.16 -3.27 10.63
N MET A 82 -0.21 -2.95 9.40
CA MET A 82 -1.59 -2.86 8.95
C MET A 82 -1.91 -3.96 7.94
N LEU A 83 -3.16 -4.41 7.98
CA LEU A 83 -3.80 -5.22 6.95
C LEU A 83 -4.79 -4.32 6.22
N TYR A 84 -4.66 -4.25 4.90
CA TYR A 84 -5.54 -3.46 4.05
C TYR A 84 -6.59 -4.36 3.43
N VAL A 85 -7.85 -4.00 3.63
CA VAL A 85 -9.00 -4.72 3.11
C VAL A 85 -9.71 -3.83 2.10
N ILE A 86 -9.85 -4.34 0.88
CA ILE A 86 -10.43 -3.61 -0.24
C ILE A 86 -11.81 -4.20 -0.53
N LEU A 87 -12.83 -3.37 -0.36
CA LEU A 87 -14.23 -3.71 -0.56
C LEU A 87 -14.74 -2.90 -1.74
N ARG A 88 -15.29 -3.57 -2.76
CA ARG A 88 -15.87 -2.90 -3.93
C ARG A 88 -17.38 -2.80 -3.80
N ARG A 89 -17.95 -1.64 -4.13
CA ARG A 89 -19.41 -1.49 -4.28
C ARG A 89 -19.94 -2.36 -5.43
N CYS A 90 -21.06 -3.03 -5.20
CA CYS A 90 -21.72 -3.86 -6.21
C CYS A 90 -23.25 -3.75 -6.10
N ALA A 91 -23.95 -4.28 -7.09
CA ALA A 91 -25.41 -4.21 -7.16
C ALA A 91 -26.10 -5.29 -6.32
N GLU A 92 -25.40 -6.40 -6.03
CA GLU A 92 -25.90 -7.48 -5.21
C GLU A 92 -25.91 -7.11 -3.73
N GLU A 93 -26.94 -7.53 -2.98
CA GLU A 93 -26.95 -7.38 -1.52
C GLU A 93 -25.75 -8.13 -0.90
N PRO A 94 -25.03 -7.53 0.08
CA PRO A 94 -25.42 -6.32 0.82
C PRO A 94 -24.90 -4.99 0.24
N GLY A 95 -24.46 -4.96 -1.02
CA GLY A 95 -23.97 -3.77 -1.73
C GLY A 95 -22.44 -3.63 -1.73
N LEU A 96 -21.73 -4.63 -1.21
CA LEU A 96 -20.27 -4.71 -1.22
C LEU A 96 -19.83 -6.13 -1.59
N ARG A 97 -18.64 -6.22 -2.19
CA ARG A 97 -17.91 -7.47 -2.41
C ARG A 97 -16.48 -7.34 -1.88
N LEU A 98 -15.95 -8.39 -1.25
CA LEU A 98 -14.55 -8.46 -0.89
C LEU A 98 -13.72 -8.62 -2.15
N LEU A 99 -12.86 -7.63 -2.44
CA LEU A 99 -12.05 -7.63 -3.65
C LEU A 99 -10.66 -8.22 -3.39
N ALA A 100 -9.98 -7.70 -2.37
CA ALA A 100 -8.62 -8.10 -2.04
C ALA A 100 -8.29 -7.81 -0.58
N VAL A 101 -7.28 -8.51 -0.07
CA VAL A 101 -6.68 -8.26 1.23
C VAL A 101 -5.16 -8.31 1.06
N THR A 102 -4.48 -7.25 1.48
CA THR A 102 -3.03 -7.10 1.27
C THR A 102 -2.34 -6.52 2.49
N VAL A 103 -1.05 -6.81 2.60
CA VAL A 103 -0.12 -6.18 3.55
C VAL A 103 0.88 -5.27 2.84
N ASP A 104 0.70 -5.08 1.54
CA ASP A 104 1.50 -4.18 0.72
C ASP A 104 0.82 -2.80 0.63
N PRO A 105 1.37 -1.75 1.27
CA PRO A 105 0.84 -0.40 1.13
C PRO A 105 0.91 0.14 -0.32
N GLY A 106 1.85 -0.33 -1.15
CA GLY A 106 1.95 0.07 -2.56
C GLY A 106 0.82 -0.46 -3.45
N GLU A 107 0.24 -1.61 -3.11
CA GLU A 107 -0.96 -2.12 -3.81
C GLU A 107 -2.20 -1.26 -3.52
N VAL A 108 -2.27 -0.67 -2.32
CA VAL A 108 -3.40 0.20 -1.92
C VAL A 108 -3.50 1.43 -2.81
N ASP A 109 -2.36 2.05 -3.12
CA ASP A 109 -2.30 3.23 -3.99
C ASP A 109 -2.85 2.93 -5.39
N ALA A 110 -2.52 1.75 -5.95
CA ALA A 110 -3.02 1.31 -7.25
C ALA A 110 -4.55 1.08 -7.27
N HIS A 111 -5.14 0.70 -6.14
CA HIS A 111 -6.60 0.54 -6.00
C HIS A 111 -7.32 1.88 -5.79
N SER A 112 -6.69 2.83 -5.08
CA SER A 112 -7.27 4.15 -4.83
C SER A 112 -7.51 4.95 -6.13
N ASP A 113 -6.66 4.74 -7.15
CA ASP A 113 -6.76 5.44 -8.43
C ASP A 113 -7.88 4.92 -9.35
N ALA A 114 -8.43 3.73 -9.07
CA ALA A 114 -9.47 3.10 -9.91
C ALA A 114 -10.90 3.60 -9.62
N GLY A 115 -11.13 4.27 -8.48
CA GLY A 115 -12.42 4.85 -8.07
C GLY A 115 -13.44 3.86 -7.48
N ASP A 116 -14.11 4.31 -6.41
CA ASP A 116 -15.24 3.69 -5.67
C ASP A 116 -14.98 2.47 -4.76
N ASP A 117 -13.73 2.03 -4.59
CA ASP A 117 -13.38 1.01 -3.60
C ASP A 117 -13.30 1.60 -2.17
N LEU A 118 -13.97 0.95 -1.22
CA LEU A 118 -13.79 1.20 0.21
C LEU A 118 -12.54 0.45 0.68
N ILE A 119 -11.53 1.20 1.08
CA ILE A 119 -10.28 0.66 1.61
C ILE A 119 -10.26 0.93 3.12
N GLU A 120 -10.19 -0.13 3.91
CA GLU A 120 -9.98 -0.01 5.36
C GLU A 120 -8.67 -0.67 5.77
N ALA A 121 -7.90 0.05 6.60
CA ALA A 121 -6.71 -0.46 7.25
C ALA A 121 -7.06 -0.89 8.67
N ILE A 122 -6.83 -2.16 9.01
CA ILE A 122 -6.98 -2.69 10.36
C ILE A 122 -5.63 -3.18 10.89
N PRO A 123 -5.44 -3.29 12.22
CA PRO A 123 -4.22 -3.88 12.76
C PRO A 123 -3.98 -5.29 12.22
N LEU A 124 -2.76 -5.56 11.78
CA LEU A 124 -2.38 -6.87 11.26
C LEU A 124 -2.39 -7.91 12.41
N PRO A 125 -3.12 -9.04 12.27
CA PRO A 125 -3.10 -10.11 13.25
C PRO A 125 -1.67 -10.58 13.58
N PRO A 126 -1.34 -10.89 14.86
CA PRO A 126 0.02 -11.21 15.27
C PRO A 126 0.66 -12.39 14.54
N ASP A 127 -0.13 -13.39 14.15
CA ASP A 127 0.31 -14.58 13.42
C ASP A 127 0.67 -14.24 11.95
N LEU A 128 -0.11 -13.38 11.30
CA LEU A 128 0.21 -12.84 9.98
C LEU A 128 1.43 -11.91 10.04
N ALA A 129 1.54 -11.10 11.08
CA ALA A 129 2.71 -10.26 11.30
C ALA A 129 3.99 -11.07 11.52
N ALA A 130 3.93 -12.17 12.29
CA ALA A 130 5.05 -13.08 12.47
C ALA A 130 5.46 -13.73 11.14
N TRP A 131 4.50 -14.22 10.38
CA TRP A 131 4.75 -14.80 9.05
C TRP A 131 5.39 -13.81 8.08
N MET A 132 4.89 -12.57 8.02
CA MET A 132 5.46 -11.52 7.19
C MET A 132 6.90 -11.17 7.62
N ARG A 133 7.18 -11.10 8.92
CA ARG A 133 8.55 -10.89 9.43
C ARG A 133 9.50 -12.02 9.01
N ASP A 134 9.06 -13.27 9.13
CA ASP A 134 9.87 -14.44 8.73
C ASP A 134 10.14 -14.44 7.23
N PHE A 135 9.16 -14.02 6.42
CA PHE A 135 9.33 -13.85 4.98
C PHE A 135 10.36 -12.76 4.67
N VAL A 136 10.20 -11.57 5.27
CA VAL A 136 11.14 -10.46 5.13
C VAL A 136 12.55 -10.87 5.54
N ALA A 137 12.73 -11.54 6.67
CA ALA A 137 14.04 -11.98 7.15
C ALA A 137 14.77 -12.92 6.18
N ARG A 138 14.04 -13.72 5.40
CA ARG A 138 14.60 -14.66 4.41
C ARG A 138 14.87 -14.04 3.05
N HIS A 139 14.10 -13.02 2.67
CA HIS A 139 14.07 -12.53 1.29
C HIS A 139 14.54 -11.07 1.13
N HIS A 140 14.46 -10.26 2.17
CA HIS A 140 14.91 -8.88 2.12
C HIS A 140 16.44 -8.80 2.20
N THR A 141 17.04 -8.08 1.28
CA THR A 141 18.46 -7.70 1.34
C THR A 141 18.51 -6.18 1.38
N GLU A 142 19.07 -5.61 2.46
CA GLU A 142 19.32 -4.18 2.52
C GLU A 142 20.23 -3.79 1.35
N ARG A 143 19.69 -3.07 0.38
CA ARG A 143 20.50 -2.51 -0.70
C ARG A 143 21.11 -1.22 -0.18
N PRO A 144 22.45 -1.07 -0.15
CA PRO A 144 23.06 0.20 0.23
C PRO A 144 22.59 1.26 -0.77
N PHE A 145 21.80 2.21 -0.28
CA PHE A 145 21.29 3.32 -1.08
C PHE A 145 22.45 4.26 -1.41
N TYR A 146 23.10 4.09 -2.56
CA TYR A 146 24.02 5.10 -3.07
C TYR A 146 23.20 6.30 -3.54
N LYS A 147 23.05 7.31 -2.68
CA LYS A 147 22.61 8.64 -3.09
C LYS A 147 23.49 9.08 -4.26
N ARG A 148 22.94 9.08 -5.48
CA ARG A 148 23.57 9.82 -6.58
C ARG A 148 23.50 11.29 -6.20
N GLN A 149 24.62 11.81 -5.71
CA GLN A 149 24.82 13.23 -5.57
C GLN A 149 24.62 13.82 -6.96
N ARG A 150 23.54 14.60 -7.14
CA ARG A 150 23.29 15.33 -8.37
C ARG A 150 24.42 16.34 -8.46
N ASP A 151 25.39 16.11 -9.35
CA ASP A 151 26.40 17.10 -9.68
C ASP A 151 25.66 18.39 -10.01
N ARG A 152 25.81 19.37 -9.12
CA ARG A 152 25.21 20.69 -9.26
C ARG A 152 25.92 21.29 -10.47
N ALA A 153 25.23 21.34 -11.60
CA ALA A 153 25.70 22.06 -12.78
C ALA A 153 26.08 23.47 -12.33
N ASP A 154 27.36 23.82 -12.52
CA ASP A 154 27.93 25.10 -12.16
C ASP A 154 27.30 26.20 -13.04
N PRO A 155 26.53 27.13 -12.45
CA PRO A 155 25.83 28.16 -13.23
C PRO A 155 26.77 29.23 -13.81
N GLU A 156 28.07 29.24 -13.48
CA GLU A 156 29.02 30.24 -14.00
C GLU A 156 29.69 29.88 -15.33
N ALA A 157 29.51 28.66 -15.86
CA ALA A 157 30.18 28.21 -17.08
C ALA A 157 29.77 28.96 -18.37
N LEU A 158 28.72 29.79 -18.34
CA LEU A 158 28.20 30.52 -19.50
C LEU A 158 28.62 32.01 -19.58
N ALA A 159 29.40 32.52 -18.62
CA ALA A 159 29.65 33.96 -18.50
C ALA A 159 31.09 34.41 -18.81
N ARG A 160 31.77 33.83 -19.82
CA ARG A 160 33.01 34.44 -20.37
C ARG A 160 33.11 34.33 -21.88
N ARG A 161 32.47 35.27 -22.56
CA ARG A 161 32.98 35.84 -23.82
C ARG A 161 32.46 37.28 -23.97
N ALA A 162 33.20 38.23 -23.43
CA ALA A 162 33.12 39.63 -23.84
C ALA A 162 34.29 39.91 -24.80
N PRO A 163 34.06 40.50 -25.99
CA PRO A 163 35.14 40.95 -26.85
C PRO A 163 35.56 42.35 -26.42
N VAL A 164 36.85 42.55 -26.11
CA VAL A 164 37.42 43.90 -25.97
C VAL A 164 38.36 44.13 -27.15
N ALA A 165 37.97 45.12 -27.95
CA ALA A 165 38.80 45.73 -28.98
C ALA A 165 39.71 46.81 -28.36
N GLN A 166 40.90 46.98 -28.96
CA GLN A 166 41.71 48.20 -29.20
C GLN A 166 43.20 47.83 -29.12
N SER A 167 43.94 47.80 -30.24
CA SER A 167 44.50 48.93 -31.00
C SER A 167 45.65 49.64 -30.28
N GLY A 168 46.85 49.59 -30.87
CA GLY A 168 47.79 50.71 -30.82
C GLY A 168 49.26 50.43 -30.45
N LYS A 169 50.12 50.47 -31.48
CA LYS A 169 51.55 50.90 -31.52
C LYS A 169 52.61 50.04 -30.81
N ASP A 170 53.89 50.01 -31.17
CA ASP A 170 54.70 50.43 -32.33
C ASP A 170 56.15 49.99 -31.99
N ARG A 171 56.99 49.80 -33.02
CA ARG A 171 58.48 49.86 -33.05
C ARG A 171 59.39 48.64 -32.86
N ARG A 172 59.98 48.26 -34.01
CA ARG A 172 61.40 48.08 -34.38
C ARG A 172 62.27 46.99 -33.71
N HIS A 173 62.84 46.09 -34.53
CA HIS A 173 64.23 46.11 -35.05
C HIS A 173 64.62 44.70 -35.55
N GLY A 174 65.36 44.67 -36.67
CA GLY A 174 65.92 43.47 -37.28
C GLY A 174 66.08 43.67 -38.77
#